data_AF-A0AA36B1P1-F1
#
_entry.id   AF-A0AA36B1P1-F1
#
_cell.length_a   1.000
_cell.length_b   1.000
_cell.length_c   1.000
_cell.angle_alpha   90.00
_cell.angle_beta   90.00
_cell.angle_gamma   90.00
#
_symmetry.space_group_name_H-M   'P 1'
#
loop_
_entity.id
_entity.type
_entity.pdbx_description
1 polymer ?
#
loop_
_entity_poly.entity_id
_entity_poly.type
_entity_poly.pdbx_seq_one_letter_code
_entity_poly.pdbx_strand_id
1 'polypeptide(L)'
;MAAYFDVNMLCLLLLIFSLNFVSSFDDEFEGLQSLPVDHSFQSSPDSAFTRRGNIIIRSFKMNKAHFSPAGQLTPQEKEVLKSAAGRNDFYRIKIPVRPVSSAHEEESHNYVSTFILACQLYESGLSDLLTLNVDQSGEVVGVTMSP
;
A
#
# COMPACT_ATOMS: atom_id res chain seq x y z
N MET A 1 -13.97 30.34 -52.32
CA MET A 1 -12.72 29.57 -52.10
C MET A 1 -13.12 28.36 -51.28
N ALA A 2 -13.56 27.29 -51.94
CA ALA A 2 -14.15 26.12 -51.29
C ALA A 2 -13.03 25.19 -50.82
N ALA A 3 -12.98 24.93 -49.51
CA ALA A 3 -12.06 23.95 -48.95
C ALA A 3 -12.50 22.55 -49.41
N TYR A 4 -11.73 21.94 -50.32
CA TYR A 4 -11.87 20.52 -50.65
C TYR A 4 -11.39 19.72 -49.44
N PHE A 5 -12.34 19.19 -48.67
CA PHE A 5 -12.04 18.22 -47.62
C PHE A 5 -11.81 16.87 -48.29
N ASP A 6 -10.56 16.63 -48.69
CA ASP A 6 -10.18 15.44 -49.44
C ASP A 6 -10.28 14.19 -48.56
N VAL A 7 -10.77 13.08 -49.11
CA VAL A 7 -10.99 11.82 -48.36
C VAL A 7 -9.68 11.33 -47.70
N ASN A 8 -8.55 11.60 -48.35
CA ASN A 8 -7.21 11.34 -47.80
C ASN A 8 -6.91 12.17 -46.53
N MET A 9 -7.41 13.40 -46.43
CA MET A 9 -7.21 14.26 -45.26
C MET A 9 -8.06 13.77 -44.08
N LEU A 10 -9.28 13.30 -44.34
CA LEU A 10 -10.13 12.68 -43.32
C LEU A 10 -9.54 11.36 -42.81
N CYS A 11 -9.01 10.52 -43.70
CA CYS A 11 -8.31 9.28 -43.32
C CYS A 11 -7.06 9.55 -42.49
N LEU A 12 -6.28 10.59 -42.83
CA LEU A 12 -5.09 10.97 -42.06
C LEU A 12 -5.47 11.42 -40.64
N LEU A 13 -6.53 12.21 -40.50
CA LEU A 13 -7.03 12.65 -39.20
C LEU A 13 -7.55 11.48 -38.36
N LEU A 14 -8.24 10.51 -38.97
CA LEU A 14 -8.70 9.29 -38.28
C LEU A 14 -7.53 8.39 -37.86
N LEU A 15 -6.49 8.26 -38.70
CA LEU A 15 -5.27 7.53 -38.35
C LEU A 15 -4.54 8.20 -37.18
N ILE A 16 -4.36 9.51 -37.22
CA ILE A 16 -3.75 10.27 -36.12
C ILE A 16 -4.59 10.11 -34.84
N PHE A 17 -5.91 10.22 -34.90
CA PHE A 17 -6.78 10.04 -33.75
C PHE A 17 -6.70 8.61 -33.17
N SER A 18 -6.67 7.59 -34.03
CA SER A 18 -6.52 6.18 -33.60
C SER A 18 -5.16 5.88 -32.97
N LEU A 19 -4.08 6.49 -33.48
CA LEU A 19 -2.73 6.34 -32.91
C LEU A 19 -2.62 7.02 -31.54
N ASN A 20 -3.25 8.19 -31.35
CA ASN A 20 -3.27 8.88 -30.05
C ASN A 20 -4.15 8.18 -29.02
N PHE A 21 -5.24 7.51 -29.45
CA PHE A 21 -6.12 6.76 -28.54
C PHE A 21 -5.46 5.47 -28.01
N VAL A 22 -4.66 4.79 -28.83
CA VAL A 22 -3.94 3.57 -28.43
C VAL A 22 -2.86 3.86 -27.37
N SER A 23 -2.26 5.06 -27.37
CA SER A 23 -1.22 5.42 -26.39
C SER A 23 -1.73 5.79 -24.99
N SER A 24 -3.04 5.82 -24.75
CA SER A 24 -3.62 6.28 -23.47
C SER A 24 -4.01 5.16 -22.49
N PHE A 25 -3.63 3.90 -22.76
CA PHE A 25 -4.06 2.75 -21.94
C PHE A 25 -3.01 2.25 -20.92
N ASP A 26 -1.94 3.01 -20.68
CA ASP A 26 -0.95 2.67 -19.64
C ASP A 26 -1.07 3.65 -18.46
N ASP A 27 -2.23 3.69 -17.82
CA ASP A 27 -2.47 4.49 -16.59
C ASP A 27 -1.99 3.71 -15.34
N GLU A 28 -0.81 3.10 -15.43
CA GLU A 28 -0.15 2.53 -14.25
C GLU A 28 0.58 3.65 -13.52
N PHE A 29 0.24 3.88 -12.26
CA PHE A 29 0.80 4.98 -11.45
C PHE A 29 2.34 5.05 -11.51
N GLU A 30 2.83 6.17 -12.03
CA GLU A 30 4.24 6.58 -12.00
C GLU A 30 4.38 7.77 -11.03
N GLY A 31 4.63 7.48 -9.75
CA GLY A 31 4.74 8.48 -8.70
C GLY A 31 5.34 7.94 -7.41
N LEU A 32 5.64 8.84 -6.46
CA LEU A 32 6.11 8.45 -5.12
C LEU A 32 4.94 8.45 -4.14
N GLN A 33 4.54 7.28 -3.66
CA GLN A 33 3.51 7.11 -2.65
C GLN A 33 4.12 6.57 -1.35
N SER A 34 3.81 7.20 -0.22
CA SER A 34 4.21 6.74 1.11
C SER A 34 2.98 6.34 1.92
N LEU A 35 2.93 5.08 2.33
CA LEU A 35 1.83 4.51 3.12
C LEU A 35 2.33 4.21 4.54
N PRO A 36 1.80 4.86 5.58
CA PRO A 36 2.15 4.52 6.95
C PRO A 36 1.62 3.13 7.32
N VAL A 37 2.46 2.34 7.99
CA VAL A 37 2.08 1.05 8.58
C VAL A 37 2.10 1.21 10.08
N ASP A 38 0.96 1.00 10.72
CA ASP A 38 0.88 0.94 12.17
C ASP A 38 0.67 -0.51 12.62
N HIS A 39 1.15 -0.83 13.82
CA HIS A 39 1.03 -2.18 14.40
C HIS A 39 0.47 -2.17 15.81
N SER A 40 0.01 -3.34 16.27
CA SER A 40 -0.31 -3.59 17.66
C SER A 40 0.01 -5.03 18.07
N PHE A 41 0.38 -5.23 19.34
CA PHE A 41 0.75 -6.52 19.93
C PHE A 41 -0.42 -7.24 20.61
N GLN A 42 -1.64 -6.70 20.52
CA GLN A 42 -2.80 -7.16 21.27
C GLN A 42 -3.98 -7.42 20.33
N SER A 43 -4.75 -8.47 20.65
CA SER A 43 -5.99 -8.79 19.93
C SER A 43 -7.16 -7.84 20.22
N SER A 44 -7.08 -7.02 21.27
CA SER A 44 -8.18 -6.15 21.69
C SER A 44 -8.58 -5.15 20.60
N PRO A 45 -9.88 -4.90 20.35
CA PRO A 45 -10.31 -3.83 19.45
C PRO A 45 -9.82 -2.45 19.90
N ASP A 46 -9.64 -2.25 21.21
CA ASP A 46 -9.14 -0.99 21.80
C ASP A 46 -7.60 -0.90 21.83
N SER A 47 -6.91 -1.85 21.21
CA SER A 47 -5.45 -1.87 21.23
C SER A 47 -4.88 -0.62 20.57
N ALA A 48 -4.00 0.09 21.28
CA ALA A 48 -3.27 1.21 20.69
C ALA A 48 -2.42 0.70 19.52
N PHE A 49 -2.53 1.39 18.39
CA PHE A 49 -1.67 1.19 17.23
C PHE A 49 -0.53 2.20 17.28
N THR A 50 0.69 1.71 17.09
CA THR A 50 1.90 2.53 17.05
C THR A 50 2.56 2.42 15.68
N ARG A 51 3.35 3.42 15.30
CA ARG A 51 3.99 3.45 13.99
C ARG A 51 5.04 2.35 13.86
N ARG A 52 4.87 1.46 12.87
CA ARG A 52 5.85 0.44 12.48
C ARG A 52 6.87 1.00 11.48
N GLY A 53 6.40 1.76 10.52
CA GLY A 53 7.21 2.27 9.42
C GLY A 53 6.35 2.76 8.27
N ASN A 54 6.96 2.94 7.11
CA ASN A 54 6.29 3.40 5.90
C ASN A 54 6.64 2.47 4.73
N ILE A 55 5.64 2.15 3.90
CA ILE A 55 5.83 1.50 2.61
C ILE A 55 5.96 2.61 1.56
N ILE A 56 7.03 2.56 0.78
CA ILE A 56 7.36 3.53 -0.25
C ILE A 56 7.23 2.84 -1.61
N ILE A 57 6.28 3.31 -2.41
CA ILE A 57 5.99 2.80 -3.74
C ILE A 57 6.41 3.88 -4.74
N ARG A 58 7.25 3.52 -5.71
CA ARG A 58 7.73 4.45 -6.76
C ARG A 58 7.08 4.23 -8.12
N SER A 59 6.58 3.03 -8.36
CA SER A 59 5.86 2.62 -9.56
C SER A 59 5.26 1.25 -9.31
N PHE A 60 4.02 1.02 -9.74
CA PHE A 60 3.41 -0.32 -9.67
C PHE A 60 3.99 -1.29 -10.71
N LYS A 61 4.59 -0.78 -11.82
CA LYS A 61 5.24 -1.58 -12.87
C LYS A 61 6.30 -2.55 -12.34
N MET A 62 7.01 -2.14 -11.29
CA MET A 62 8.09 -2.95 -10.73
C MET A 62 7.60 -4.05 -9.78
N ASN A 63 6.31 -4.08 -9.42
CA ASN A 63 5.73 -4.99 -8.42
C ASN A 63 6.57 -5.09 -7.14
N LYS A 64 7.23 -4.00 -6.76
CA LYS A 64 8.14 -3.91 -5.61
C LYS A 64 7.91 -2.60 -4.89
N ALA A 65 7.81 -2.70 -3.57
CA ALA A 65 7.79 -1.56 -2.67
C ALA A 65 8.99 -1.64 -1.73
N HIS A 66 9.43 -0.49 -1.23
CA HIS A 66 10.48 -0.41 -0.23
C HIS A 66 9.86 -0.15 1.15
N PHE A 67 10.18 -0.98 2.15
CA PHE A 67 9.77 -0.75 3.52
C PHE A 67 10.83 0.07 4.27
N SER A 68 10.42 1.20 4.84
CA SER A 68 11.25 2.08 5.68
C SER A 68 10.78 1.96 7.13
N PRO A 69 11.53 1.26 8.01
CA PRO A 69 11.14 1.11 9.42
C PRO A 69 11.17 2.44 10.17
N ALA A 70 10.22 2.67 11.07
CA ALA A 70 10.23 3.85 11.95
C ALA A 70 11.29 3.75 13.05
N GLY A 71 11.74 2.53 13.35
CA GLY A 71 12.75 2.23 14.35
C GLY A 71 12.79 0.73 14.66
N GLN A 72 13.68 0.34 15.57
CA GLN A 72 13.65 -1.00 16.16
C GLN A 72 12.70 -1.02 17.34
N LEU A 73 12.10 -2.19 17.62
CA LEU A 73 11.31 -2.38 18.83
C LEU A 73 12.17 -2.14 20.07
N THR A 74 11.62 -1.38 21.01
CA THR A 74 12.22 -1.16 22.32
C THR A 74 12.29 -2.48 23.12
N PRO A 75 13.15 -2.58 24.15
CA PRO A 75 13.20 -3.76 25.01
C PRO A 75 11.84 -4.07 25.66
N GLN A 76 11.09 -3.04 26.03
CA GLN A 76 9.76 -3.20 26.61
C GLN A 76 8.76 -3.78 25.60
N GLU A 77 8.73 -3.27 24.36
CA GLU A 77 7.88 -3.83 23.30
C GLU A 77 8.25 -5.27 22.95
N LYS A 78 9.54 -5.62 23.00
CA LYS A 78 9.99 -7.01 22.82
C LYS A 78 9.46 -7.94 23.91
N GLU A 79 9.46 -7.50 25.17
CA GLU A 79 8.85 -8.28 26.26
C GLU A 79 7.33 -8.39 26.12
N VAL A 80 6.65 -7.34 25.65
CA VAL A 80 5.22 -7.38 25.33
C VAL A 80 4.94 -8.40 24.21
N LEU A 81 5.71 -8.36 23.11
CA LEU A 81 5.58 -9.33 22.02
C LEU A 81 5.84 -10.76 22.50
N LYS A 82 6.87 -10.97 23.32
CA LYS A 82 7.18 -12.27 23.92
C LYS A 82 6.04 -12.80 24.80
N SER A 83 5.43 -11.93 25.61
CA SER A 83 4.26 -12.27 26.41
C SER A 83 3.05 -12.60 25.53
N ALA A 84 2.81 -11.83 24.48
CA ALA A 84 1.76 -12.09 23.48
C ALA A 84 1.97 -13.45 22.80
N ALA A 85 3.21 -13.76 22.39
CA ALA A 85 3.60 -15.05 21.82
C ALA A 85 3.30 -16.22 22.77
N GLY A 86 3.65 -16.09 24.05
CA GLY A 86 3.38 -17.12 25.07
C GLY A 86 1.89 -17.35 25.36
N ARG A 87 1.00 -16.42 24.96
CA ARG A 87 -0.45 -16.52 25.14
C ARG A 87 -1.21 -16.87 23.85
N ASN A 88 -0.51 -17.17 22.75
CA ASN A 88 -1.11 -17.34 21.42
C ASN A 88 -1.97 -16.13 20.99
N ASP A 89 -1.53 -14.92 21.37
CA ASP A 89 -2.17 -13.66 20.99
C ASP A 89 -1.79 -13.27 19.54
N PHE A 90 -2.42 -12.24 18.99
CA PHE A 90 -2.15 -11.77 17.63
C PHE A 90 -1.23 -10.55 17.58
N TYR A 91 -0.38 -10.52 16.55
CA TYR A 91 0.27 -9.30 16.08
C TYR A 91 -0.52 -8.75 14.88
N ARG A 92 -0.96 -7.50 14.98
CA ARG A 92 -1.87 -6.87 14.02
C ARG A 92 -1.17 -5.71 13.34
N ILE A 93 -1.50 -5.49 12.08
CA ILE A 93 -1.10 -4.28 11.35
C ILE A 93 -2.31 -3.64 10.69
N LYS A 94 -2.21 -2.34 10.45
CA LYS A 94 -3.17 -1.59 9.63
C LYS A 94 -2.45 -0.62 8.71
N ILE A 95 -3.04 -0.39 7.55
CA ILE A 95 -2.53 0.49 6.49
C ILE A 95 -3.72 1.28 5.94
N PRO A 96 -3.62 2.60 5.71
CA PRO A 96 -4.73 3.35 5.15
C PRO A 96 -4.99 2.94 3.70
N VAL A 97 -6.27 2.90 3.29
CA VAL A 97 -6.70 2.58 1.92
C VAL A 97 -6.13 3.59 0.93
N ARG A 98 -6.08 4.87 1.32
CA ARG A 98 -5.55 5.97 0.53
C ARG A 98 -4.25 6.50 1.12
N PRO A 99 -3.32 6.99 0.30
CA PRO A 99 -2.18 7.72 0.80
C PRO A 99 -2.65 8.98 1.53
N VAL A 100 -2.02 9.26 2.66
CA VAL A 100 -2.34 10.42 3.49
C VAL A 100 -1.80 11.66 2.76
N SER A 101 -2.68 12.35 2.04
CA SER A 101 -2.28 13.40 1.09
C SER A 101 -2.06 14.77 1.75
N SER A 102 -2.52 14.96 3.00
CA SER A 102 -2.20 16.14 3.80
C SER A 102 -2.61 15.92 5.27
N ALA A 103 -2.03 16.69 6.19
CA ALA A 103 -2.21 16.59 7.64
C ALA A 103 -3.63 16.93 8.16
N HIS A 104 -4.63 17.08 7.27
CA HIS A 104 -5.99 17.51 7.61
C HIS A 104 -7.10 16.49 7.28
N GLU A 105 -6.75 15.28 6.85
CA GLU A 105 -7.74 14.25 6.47
C GLU A 105 -7.95 13.16 7.55
N GLU A 106 -7.73 13.46 8.82
CA GLU A 106 -7.86 12.47 9.91
C GLU A 106 -9.29 11.93 10.11
N GLU A 107 -10.33 12.54 9.53
CA GLU A 107 -11.72 12.27 9.93
C GLU A 107 -12.38 11.02 9.29
N SER A 108 -11.78 10.34 8.31
CA SER A 108 -12.34 9.06 7.84
C SER A 108 -11.36 8.16 7.06
N HIS A 109 -10.13 8.01 7.55
CA HIS A 109 -9.22 7.04 6.94
C HIS A 109 -9.75 5.61 7.15
N ASN A 110 -10.31 5.03 6.09
CA ASN A 110 -10.53 3.60 6.02
C ASN A 110 -9.18 2.89 6.03
N TYR A 111 -9.06 1.84 6.83
CA TYR A 111 -7.86 1.02 6.91
C TYR A 111 -8.14 -0.38 6.40
N VAL A 112 -7.15 -0.96 5.72
CA VAL A 112 -7.05 -2.40 5.60
C VAL A 112 -6.20 -2.93 6.75
N SER A 113 -6.57 -4.08 7.29
CA SER A 113 -5.85 -4.69 8.41
C SER A 113 -5.66 -6.18 8.20
N THR A 114 -4.58 -6.71 8.76
CA THR A 114 -4.32 -8.15 8.81
C THR A 114 -3.64 -8.50 10.13
N PHE A 115 -3.54 -9.78 10.42
CA PHE A 115 -2.95 -10.28 11.65
C PHE A 115 -2.26 -11.62 11.43
N ILE A 116 -1.26 -11.90 12.26
CA ILE A 116 -0.61 -13.21 12.40
C ILE A 116 -0.53 -13.56 13.88
N LEU A 117 -0.18 -14.81 14.21
CA LEU A 117 0.10 -15.15 15.60
C LEU A 117 1.38 -14.44 16.06
N ALA A 118 1.36 -13.87 17.26
CA ALA A 118 2.53 -13.19 17.82
C ALA A 118 3.74 -14.11 17.94
N CYS A 119 3.54 -15.41 18.19
CA CYS A 119 4.61 -16.40 18.22
C CYS A 119 5.31 -16.56 16.86
N GLN A 120 4.59 -16.48 15.74
CA GLN A 120 5.19 -16.58 14.41
C GLN A 120 6.18 -15.45 14.14
N LEU A 121 5.83 -14.21 14.49
CA LEU A 121 6.72 -13.06 14.34
C LEU A 121 7.90 -13.11 15.33
N TYR A 122 7.64 -13.58 16.55
CA TYR A 122 8.67 -13.69 17.57
C TYR A 122 9.72 -14.73 17.20
N GLU A 123 9.30 -15.90 16.72
CA GLU A 123 10.16 -17.01 16.32
C GLU A 123 10.92 -16.74 15.01
N SER A 124 10.36 -15.94 14.10
CA SER A 124 11.07 -15.48 12.89
C SER A 124 12.14 -14.41 13.17
N GLY A 125 12.30 -13.98 14.43
CA GLY A 125 13.26 -12.94 14.80
C GLY A 125 12.86 -11.56 14.30
N LEU A 126 11.55 -11.25 14.27
CA LEU A 126 10.97 -10.02 13.73
C LEU A 126 11.15 -9.87 12.20
N SER A 127 11.44 -10.97 11.51
CA SER A 127 11.43 -11.04 10.05
C SER A 127 10.02 -11.33 9.57
N ASP A 128 9.54 -10.57 8.59
CA ASP A 128 8.27 -10.83 7.92
C ASP A 128 8.27 -10.26 6.50
N LEU A 129 7.26 -10.66 5.74
CA LEU A 129 6.95 -10.16 4.41
C LEU A 129 5.55 -9.55 4.41
N LEU A 130 5.45 -8.31 3.95
CA LEU A 130 4.17 -7.64 3.69
C LEU A 130 3.87 -7.70 2.19
N THR A 131 2.69 -8.21 1.85
CA THR A 131 2.16 -8.15 0.47
C THR A 131 0.98 -7.21 0.45
N LEU A 132 1.04 -6.20 -0.41
CA LEU A 132 -0.05 -5.24 -0.61
C LEU A 132 -0.75 -5.54 -1.92
N ASN A 133 -2.07 -5.53 -1.87
CA ASN A 133 -2.93 -5.59 -3.04
C ASN A 133 -3.50 -4.21 -3.27
N VAL A 134 -3.31 -3.70 -4.48
CA VAL A 134 -3.71 -2.36 -4.89
C VAL A 134 -4.59 -2.49 -6.14
N ASP A 135 -5.64 -1.68 -6.24
CA ASP A 135 -6.48 -1.65 -7.42
C ASP A 135 -5.91 -0.77 -8.56
N GLN A 136 -6.62 -0.69 -9.67
CA GLN A 136 -6.24 0.11 -10.84
C GLN A 136 -6.15 1.63 -10.55
N SER A 137 -6.74 2.11 -9.45
CA SER A 137 -6.69 3.52 -9.04
C SER A 137 -5.55 3.84 -8.09
N GLY A 138 -4.78 2.83 -7.65
CA GLY A 138 -3.73 2.99 -6.65
C GLY A 138 -4.22 2.92 -5.20
N GLU A 139 -5.48 2.53 -4.98
CA GLU A 139 -6.05 2.34 -3.63
C GLU A 139 -5.71 0.95 -3.08
N VAL A 140 -5.33 0.90 -1.80
CA VAL A 140 -5.02 -0.36 -1.12
C VAL A 140 -6.31 -1.10 -0.80
N VAL A 141 -6.50 -2.25 -1.44
CA VAL A 141 -7.69 -3.11 -1.22
C VAL A 141 -7.42 -4.26 -0.26
N GLY A 142 -6.15 -4.57 0.01
CA GLY A 142 -5.81 -5.62 0.97
C GLY A 142 -4.34 -5.66 1.35
N VAL A 143 -4.08 -6.29 2.49
CA VAL A 143 -2.72 -6.56 2.99
C VAL A 143 -2.66 -7.97 3.56
N THR A 144 -1.58 -8.68 3.27
CA THR A 144 -1.24 -9.94 3.92
C THR A 144 0.15 -9.85 4.54
N MET A 145 0.36 -10.67 5.57
CA MET A 145 1.60 -10.72 6.32
C MET A 145 1.97 -12.18 6.52
N SER A 146 3.24 -12.51 6.29
CA SER A 146 3.80 -13.84 6.56
C SER A 146 5.14 -13.71 7.30
N PRO A 147 5.39 -14.55 8.31
CA PRO A 147 6.70 -14.62 8.99
C PRO A 147 7.82 -15.08 8.06
#